data_AF-H5Y3U3-F1
#
_entry.id   AF-H5Y3U3-F1
#
_cell.length_a   1.000
_cell.length_b   1.000
_cell.length_c   1.000
_cell.angle_alpha   90.00
_cell.angle_beta   90.00
_cell.angle_gamma   90.00
#
_symmetry.space_group_name_H-M   'P 1'
#
loop_
_entity.id
_entity.type
_entity.pdbx_description
1 polymer ?
#
loop_
_entity_poly.entity_id
_entity_poly.type
_entity_poly.pdbx_seq_one_letter_code
_entity_poly.pdbx_strand_id
1 'polypeptide(L)' 'MSECYVLDKKCPKCFGIGRIVNLTHKKLTIVEKPAPEKLDDPLPVCTECNGTGIILPKEVKELLEYILS' A
#
# COMPACT_ATOMS: atom_id res chain seq x y z
N MET A 1 -25.60 6.11 3.60
CA MET A 1 -24.41 5.36 3.15
C MET A 1 -23.28 6.35 3.08
N SER A 2 -22.44 6.39 4.11
CA SER A 2 -21.43 7.43 4.27
C SER A 2 -20.22 7.08 3.41
N GLU A 3 -19.88 7.99 2.52
CA GLU A 3 -18.82 7.90 1.53
C GLU A 3 -17.43 7.78 2.20
N CYS A 4 -16.89 6.56 2.31
CA CYS A 4 -15.53 6.27 2.79
C CYS A 4 -14.40 6.77 1.86
N TYR A 5 -14.73 7.46 0.76
CA TYR A 5 -13.82 7.91 -0.30
C TYR A 5 -12.68 8.81 0.20
N VAL A 6 -12.84 9.41 1.39
CA VAL A 6 -11.80 10.25 2.00
C VAL A 6 -10.57 9.42 2.42
N LEU A 7 -10.72 8.12 2.68
CA LEU A 7 -9.63 7.23 3.10
C LEU A 7 -8.92 6.53 1.92
N ASP A 8 -9.39 6.69 0.69
CA ASP A 8 -8.85 5.94 -0.47
C ASP A 8 -7.63 6.60 -1.14
N LYS A 9 -6.93 7.51 -0.44
CA LYS A 9 -5.66 8.05 -0.93
C LYS A 9 -4.59 6.97 -0.87
N LYS A 10 -4.45 6.23 -1.98
CA LYS A 10 -3.40 5.23 -2.17
C LYS A 10 -2.03 5.88 -1.99
N CYS A 11 -1.15 5.19 -1.27
CA CYS A 11 0.23 5.60 -1.13
C CYS A 11 0.92 5.60 -2.50
N PRO A 12 1.48 6.74 -2.96
CA PRO A 12 2.05 6.85 -4.30
C PRO A 12 3.32 6.00 -4.47
N LYS A 13 4.04 5.72 -3.37
CA LYS A 13 5.29 4.95 -3.40
C LYS A 13 5.10 3.44 -3.58
N CYS A 14 4.01 2.89 -3.05
CA CYS A 14 3.68 1.47 -3.19
C CYS A 14 2.40 1.23 -4.02
N PHE A 15 1.80 2.29 -4.58
CA PHE A 15 0.58 2.27 -5.39
C PHE A 15 -0.60 1.52 -4.73
N GLY A 16 -0.71 1.58 -3.41
CA GLY A 16 -1.76 0.88 -2.66
C GLY A 16 -1.40 -0.52 -2.14
N ILE A 17 -0.21 -1.04 -2.44
CA ILE A 17 0.18 -2.43 -2.10
C ILE A 17 0.62 -2.56 -0.63
N GLY A 18 1.16 -1.49 -0.04
CA GLY A 18 1.75 -1.53 1.30
C GLY A 18 3.18 -2.10 1.34
N ARG A 19 3.69 -2.63 0.23
CA ARG A 19 5.06 -3.18 0.12
C ARG A 19 5.77 -2.62 -1.10
N ILE A 20 7.09 -2.56 -1.07
CA ILE A 20 7.91 -2.11 -2.20
C ILE A 20 8.20 -3.30 -3.10
N VAL A 21 7.63 -3.28 -4.30
CA VAL A 21 7.96 -4.23 -5.37
C VAL A 21 9.13 -3.63 -6.15
N ASN A 22 10.36 -4.07 -5.86
CA ASN A 22 11.49 -3.77 -6.75
C ASN A 22 11.30 -4.56 -8.04
N LEU A 23 10.92 -3.87 -9.12
CA LEU A 23 10.73 -4.47 -10.45
C LEU A 23 12.05 -4.92 -11.12
N THR A 24 13.17 -4.88 -10.41
CA THR A 24 14.49 -5.10 -10.99
C THR A 24 14.79 -6.54 -11.41
N HIS A 25 14.01 -7.55 -11.00
CA HIS A 25 14.35 -8.96 -11.30
C HIS A 25 13.30 -9.82 -12.04
N LYS A 26 12.17 -9.29 -12.51
CA LYS A 26 11.30 -10.06 -13.41
C LYS A 26 10.86 -9.20 -14.58
N LYS A 27 11.55 -9.44 -15.71
CA LYS A 27 11.08 -9.22 -17.08
C LYS A 27 9.55 -9.35 -17.08
N LEU A 28 8.85 -8.24 -17.33
CA LEU A 28 7.40 -8.20 -17.49
C LEU A 28 7.04 -8.98 -18.77
N THR A 29 7.04 -10.30 -18.70
CA THR A 29 6.24 -11.11 -19.61
C THR A 29 4.81 -11.01 -19.12
N ILE A 30 4.02 -10.19 -19.81
CA ILE A 30 2.57 -10.25 -19.80
C ILE A 30 2.20 -11.62 -20.36
N VAL A 31 2.21 -12.64 -19.51
CA VAL A 31 1.67 -13.97 -19.81
C VAL A 31 0.88 -14.39 -18.59
N GLU A 32 -0.35 -14.83 -18.88
CA GLU A 32 -1.38 -15.23 -17.96
C GLU A 32 -0.87 -16.18 -16.86
N LYS A 33 -1.42 -15.98 -15.65
CA LYS A 33 -1.22 -16.74 -14.41
C LYS A 33 -0.70 -18.18 -14.62
N PRO A 34 0.38 -18.53 -13.90
CA PRO A 34 0.23 -19.54 -12.86
C PRO A 34 0.69 -18.99 -11.50
N ALA A 35 0.30 -19.69 -10.43
CA ALA A 35 0.48 -19.34 -9.03
C ALA A 35 1.85 -18.71 -8.71
N PRO A 36 1.93 -17.75 -7.75
CA PRO A 36 3.19 -17.13 -7.42
C PRO A 36 4.12 -18.20 -6.86
N GLU A 37 5.13 -18.56 -7.66
CA GLU A 37 6.37 -19.12 -7.16
C GLU A 37 6.74 -18.33 -5.92
N LYS A 38 6.89 -19.05 -4.79
CA LYS A 38 7.15 -18.47 -3.48
C LYS A 38 8.20 -17.39 -3.63
N LEU A 39 7.79 -16.16 -3.42
CA LEU A 39 8.73 -15.06 -3.31
C LEU A 39 9.38 -15.29 -1.94
N ASP A 40 10.48 -16.04 -1.93
CA ASP A 40 11.07 -16.62 -0.72
C ASP A 40 11.58 -15.55 0.27
N ASP A 41 11.61 -14.26 -0.12
CA ASP A 41 11.80 -13.13 0.77
C ASP A 41 10.53 -12.27 0.88
N PRO A 42 10.06 -11.94 2.11
CA PRO A 42 8.97 -10.99 2.27
C PRO A 42 9.38 -9.64 1.69
N LEU A 43 8.64 -9.17 0.68
CA LEU A 43 8.85 -7.83 0.11
C LEU A 43 8.93 -6.79 1.23
N PRO A 44 9.90 -5.84 1.17
CA PRO A 44 10.06 -4.85 2.21
C PRO A 44 8.80 -4.01 2.37
N VAL A 45 8.41 -3.77 3.62
CA VAL A 45 7.25 -2.95 3.97
C VAL A 45 7.48 -1.52 3.47
N CYS A 46 6.46 -0.93 2.85
CA CYS A 46 6.52 0.46 2.45
C CYS A 46 6.56 1.34 3.70
N THR A 47 7.70 2.00 3.92
CA THR A 47 7.93 2.87 5.09
C THR A 47 7.13 4.16 5.05
N GLU A 48 6.58 4.53 3.90
CA GLU A 48 5.80 5.77 3.76
C GLU A 48 4.36 5.60 4.27
N CYS A 49 3.76 4.44 4.00
CA CYS A 49 2.43 4.09 4.49
C CYS A 49 2.44 3.06 5.63
N ASN A 50 3.62 2.69 6.14
CA ASN A 50 3.80 1.66 7.15
C ASN A 50 3.03 0.35 6.87
N GLY A 51 3.01 -0.08 5.60
CA GLY A 51 2.34 -1.33 5.23
C GLY A 51 0.85 -1.23 4.89
N THR A 52 0.17 -0.12 5.16
CA THR A 52 -1.29 -0.01 4.95
C THR A 52 -1.69 0.13 3.47
N GLY A 53 -0.77 0.61 2.62
CA GLY A 53 -1.08 0.99 1.25
C GLY A 53 -1.80 2.33 1.12
N ILE A 54 -2.13 3.00 2.23
CA ILE A 54 -2.97 4.19 2.27
C ILE A 54 -2.23 5.30 3.03
N ILE A 55 -2.35 6.53 2.54
CA ILE A 55 -1.93 7.74 3.25
C ILE A 55 -3.18 8.42 3.80
N LEU A 56 -3.24 8.55 5.12
CA LEU A 56 -4.33 9.26 5.77
C LEU A 56 -4.28 10.75 5.39
N PRO A 57 -5.40 11.35 4.95
CA PRO A 57 -5.51 12.79 4.82
C PRO A 57 -5.23 13.48 6.15
N LYS A 58 -4.76 14.73 6.07
CA LYS A 58 -4.39 15.51 7.25
C LYS A 58 -5.56 15.66 8.23
N GLU A 59 -6.76 15.90 7.70
CA GLU A 59 -7.98 16.10 8.47
C GLU A 59 -8.36 14.84 9.26
N VAL A 60 -8.17 13.66 8.65
CA VAL A 60 -8.42 12.36 9.30
C VAL A 60 -7.35 12.10 10.37
N LYS A 61 -6.11 12.47 10.10
CA LYS A 61 -5.01 12.33 11.06
C LYS A 61 -5.25 13.19 12.31
N GLU A 62 -5.64 14.44 12.14
CA GLU A 62 -5.97 15.35 13.25
C GLU A 62 -7.15 14.83 14.07
N LEU A 63 -8.19 14.29 13.40
CA LEU A 63 -9.32 13.68 14.09
C LEU A 63 -8.91 12.44 14.91
N LEU A 64 -8.06 11.57 14.34
CA LEU A 64 -7.51 10.41 15.05
C LEU A 64 -6.70 10.83 16.27
N GLU A 65 -5.84 11.84 16.13
CA GLU A 65 -5.05 12.38 17.25
C GLU A 65 -5.95 12.91 18.37
N TYR A 66 -7.06 13.60 18.02
CA TYR A 66 -8.05 14.04 19.01
C TYR A 66 -8.75 12.89 19.74
N ILE A 67 -9.17 11.84 19.01
CA ILE A 67 -9.90 10.69 19.60
C ILE A 67 -9.00 9.84 20.50
N LEU A 68 -7.71 9.74 20.17
CA LEU A 68 -6.74 8.91 20.88
C LEU A 68 -6.03 9.63 22.03
N SER A 69 -6.30 10.92 22.23
CA SER A 69 -5.82 11.73 23.37
C SER A 69 -6.65 11.49 24.63
#